data_AF-A0A4R6FUZ1-F1
#
_entry.id   AF-A0A4R6FUZ1-F1
#
_cell.length_a   1.000
_cell.length_b   1.000
_cell.length_c   1.000
_cell.angle_alpha   90.00
_cell.angle_beta   90.00
_cell.angle_gamma   90.00
#
_symmetry.space_group_name_H-M   'P 1'
#
loop_
_entity.id
_entity.type
_entity.pdbx_description
1 polymer ?
#
loop_
_entity_poly.entity_id
_entity_poly.type
_entity_poly.pdbx_seq_one_letter_code
_entity_poly.pdbx_strand_id
1 'polypeptide(L)'
;MPRLIDTGPVSPVSYDAFAEALAVSPIDIRDEDGFASLAPLLARLGANRDFLAEAAIAALERSPAAKAGHGYAPQVLLLDSPDPRFVLRAAFWPAAGDAAMRASGGDAFVYGLTHNHNFAFLTHGYIGPGYDSDYWAFDPDSGASRPGDAAQLRFAGRYRLSSGTTMLVHAHRDVHRQMPPERFSVSLNILARPGGTPWQPQYRFDPARDIITGEIATLPSHALIALAAHCSPAGRDLAASFAQDHRCPRMRKAALSACCAARLPDAVRIAEGAASDGATALARHARALLGRSETDQSTPVQDRAAR
;
A
#
# COMPACT_ATOMS: atom_id res chain seq x y z
N MET A 1 10.57 3.80 -10.32
CA MET A 1 11.70 4.21 -9.48
C MET A 1 11.23 5.37 -8.61
N PRO A 2 11.60 5.43 -7.32
CA PRO A 2 11.28 6.57 -6.49
C PRO A 2 11.87 7.85 -7.09
N ARG A 3 11.14 8.95 -6.96
CA ARG A 3 11.61 10.27 -7.39
C ARG A 3 12.40 10.89 -6.24
N LEU A 4 13.71 11.05 -6.43
CA LEU A 4 14.53 11.88 -5.55
C LEU A 4 14.12 13.35 -5.72
N ILE A 5 14.04 14.07 -4.60
CA ILE A 5 13.62 15.47 -4.59
C ILE A 5 14.69 16.29 -3.89
N ASP A 6 15.31 17.20 -4.63
CA ASP A 6 16.16 18.23 -4.05
C ASP A 6 15.28 19.29 -3.38
N THR A 7 15.38 19.38 -2.06
CA THR A 7 14.64 20.36 -1.26
C THR A 7 15.42 21.64 -1.02
N GLY A 8 16.68 21.70 -1.48
CA GLY A 8 17.60 22.77 -1.15
C GLY A 8 17.85 22.91 0.37
N PRO A 9 18.52 24.00 0.78
CA PRO A 9 18.66 24.35 2.19
C PRO A 9 17.30 24.66 2.82
N VAL A 10 17.06 24.14 4.01
CA VAL A 10 15.81 24.31 4.76
C VAL A 10 16.07 24.79 6.18
N SER A 11 15.19 25.65 6.69
CA SER A 11 15.17 26.03 8.11
C SER A 11 14.18 25.13 8.87
N PRO A 12 14.53 24.72 10.12
CA PRO A 12 13.67 23.85 10.91
C PRO A 12 12.29 24.46 11.16
N VAL A 13 11.28 23.61 11.31
CA VAL A 13 9.91 24.00 11.68
C VAL A 13 9.46 23.15 12.88
N SER A 14 8.60 23.71 13.74
CA SER A 14 7.95 22.93 14.80
C SER A 14 6.98 21.92 14.19
N TYR A 15 6.61 20.89 14.97
CA TYR A 15 5.61 19.94 14.53
C TYR A 15 4.25 20.61 14.29
N ASP A 16 3.84 21.52 15.16
CA ASP A 16 2.56 22.23 15.04
C ASP A 16 2.49 23.08 13.76
N ALA A 17 3.55 23.85 13.46
CA ALA A 17 3.58 24.64 12.24
C ALA A 17 3.70 23.76 10.98
N PHE A 18 4.36 22.60 11.06
CA PHE A 18 4.34 21.59 10.01
C PHE A 18 2.92 21.05 9.78
N ALA A 19 2.22 20.69 10.85
CA ALA A 19 0.88 20.12 10.81
C ALA A 19 -0.14 21.15 10.27
N GLU A 20 -0.08 22.39 10.73
CA GLU A 20 -0.91 23.49 10.22
C GLU A 20 -0.69 23.71 8.73
N ALA A 21 0.58 23.81 8.29
CA ALA A 21 0.92 23.98 6.88
C ALA A 21 0.43 22.81 6.01
N LEU A 22 0.48 21.58 6.53
CA LEU A 22 -0.01 20.39 5.84
C LEU A 22 -1.54 20.41 5.71
N ALA A 23 -2.26 20.80 6.76
CA ALA A 23 -3.72 20.83 6.80
C ALA A 23 -4.31 21.85 5.81
N VAL A 24 -3.70 23.03 5.70
CA VAL A 24 -4.16 24.09 4.78
C VAL A 24 -3.62 23.94 3.36
N SER A 25 -2.79 22.92 3.10
CA SER A 25 -2.20 22.73 1.78
C SER A 25 -3.26 22.35 0.74
N PRO A 26 -3.43 23.14 -0.35
CA PRO A 26 -4.50 22.96 -1.34
C PRO A 26 -4.15 21.89 -2.39
N ILE A 27 -3.48 20.81 -1.99
CA ILE A 27 -3.03 19.76 -2.91
C ILE A 27 -4.08 18.64 -3.06
N ASP A 28 -4.19 18.12 -4.28
CA ASP A 28 -4.77 16.79 -4.50
C ASP A 28 -3.68 15.75 -4.23
N ILE A 29 -3.87 14.94 -3.20
CA ILE A 29 -2.90 13.88 -2.81
C ILE A 29 -2.77 12.75 -3.84
N ARG A 30 -3.64 12.74 -4.86
CA ARG A 30 -3.56 11.80 -6.00
C ARG A 30 -2.74 12.35 -7.16
N ASP A 31 -2.50 13.66 -7.19
CA ASP A 31 -1.59 14.28 -8.14
C ASP A 31 -0.15 14.10 -7.64
N GLU A 32 0.68 13.42 -8.43
CA GLU A 32 2.05 13.07 -8.03
C GLU A 32 2.91 14.33 -7.85
N ASP A 33 2.74 15.34 -8.71
CA ASP A 33 3.49 16.61 -8.60
C ASP A 33 2.99 17.46 -7.43
N GLY A 34 1.68 17.57 -7.26
CA GLY A 34 1.06 18.20 -6.09
C GLY A 34 1.52 17.55 -4.79
N PHE A 35 1.57 16.22 -4.71
CA PHE A 35 2.06 15.53 -3.52
C PHE A 35 3.58 15.69 -3.33
N ALA A 36 4.37 15.63 -4.40
CA ALA A 36 5.82 15.88 -4.36
C ALA A 36 6.16 17.29 -3.85
N SER A 37 5.28 18.28 -4.07
CA SER A 37 5.46 19.66 -3.60
C SER A 37 5.52 19.80 -2.07
N LEU A 38 5.09 18.77 -1.31
CA LEU A 38 5.21 18.74 0.15
C LEU A 38 6.62 18.36 0.64
N ALA A 39 7.52 17.90 -0.23
CA ALA A 39 8.86 17.45 0.15
C ALA A 39 9.68 18.51 0.92
N PRO A 40 9.71 19.80 0.52
CA PRO A 40 10.40 20.83 1.30
C PRO A 40 9.83 21.00 2.71
N LEU A 41 8.50 20.87 2.89
CA LEU A 41 7.87 20.94 4.20
C LEU A 41 8.30 19.77 5.10
N LEU A 42 8.36 18.55 4.55
CA LEU A 42 8.87 17.38 5.26
C LEU A 42 10.36 17.53 5.63
N ALA A 43 11.18 18.06 4.72
CA ALA A 43 12.60 18.30 4.98
C ALA A 43 12.80 19.36 6.08
N ARG A 44 11.97 20.41 6.13
CA ARG A 44 11.97 21.39 7.23
C ARG A 44 11.65 20.73 8.58
N LEU A 45 10.69 19.80 8.62
CA LEU A 45 10.43 19.03 9.85
C LEU A 45 11.63 18.13 10.20
N GLY A 46 12.24 17.50 9.20
CA GLY A 46 13.44 16.68 9.38
C GLY A 46 14.68 17.46 9.88
N ALA A 47 14.74 18.76 9.62
CA ALA A 47 15.75 19.66 10.16
C ALA A 47 15.53 19.99 11.65
N ASN A 48 14.32 19.82 12.18
CA ASN A 48 14.06 19.92 13.61
C ASN A 48 14.50 18.64 14.32
N ARG A 49 15.56 18.73 15.13
CA ARG A 49 16.19 17.56 15.78
C ARG A 49 15.55 17.15 17.11
N ASP A 50 14.66 17.99 17.64
CA ASP A 50 14.14 17.84 19.00
C ASP A 50 12.73 17.24 19.02
N PHE A 51 11.88 17.59 18.04
CA PHE A 51 10.46 17.21 18.06
C PHE A 51 10.23 15.69 18.17
N LEU A 52 11.07 14.87 17.51
CA LEU A 52 10.88 13.43 17.54
C LEU A 52 11.28 12.83 18.88
N ALA A 53 12.30 13.42 19.54
CA ALA A 53 12.68 13.02 20.88
C ALA A 53 11.55 13.34 21.88
N GLU A 54 10.97 14.54 21.79
CA GLU A 54 9.80 14.94 22.59
C GLU A 54 8.61 14.00 22.35
N ALA A 55 8.31 13.69 21.08
CA ALA A 55 7.25 12.75 20.73
C ALA A 55 7.50 11.34 21.28
N ALA A 56 8.75 10.88 21.25
CA ALA A 56 9.14 9.58 21.82
C ALA A 56 9.03 9.55 23.35
N ILE A 57 9.46 10.62 24.04
CA ILE A 57 9.32 10.76 25.49
C ILE A 57 7.83 10.72 25.86
N ALA A 58 7.01 11.55 25.22
CA ALA A 58 5.55 11.58 25.45
C ALA A 58 4.87 10.22 25.13
N ALA A 59 5.37 9.47 24.13
CA ALA A 59 4.90 8.12 23.84
C ALA A 59 5.26 7.11 24.95
N LEU A 60 6.44 7.24 25.56
CA LEU A 60 6.90 6.36 26.64
C LEU A 60 6.21 6.65 27.98
N GLU A 61 5.94 7.93 28.27
CA GLU A 61 5.23 8.37 29.48
C GLU A 61 3.75 7.96 29.49
N ARG A 62 3.15 7.69 28.32
CA ARG A 62 1.76 7.21 28.23
C ARG A 62 1.62 5.81 28.84
N SER A 63 0.62 5.64 29.71
CA SER A 63 0.26 4.36 30.33
C SER A 63 -0.06 3.28 29.28
N PRO A 64 0.27 2.00 29.51
CA PRO A 64 -0.08 0.89 28.61
C PRO A 64 -1.57 0.84 28.20
N ALA A 65 -2.50 1.25 29.08
CA ALA A 65 -3.93 1.32 28.77
C ALA A 65 -4.27 2.39 27.71
N ALA A 66 -3.49 3.49 27.64
CA ALA A 66 -3.62 4.54 26.63
C ALA A 66 -2.93 4.19 25.29
N LYS A 67 -2.08 3.14 25.28
CA LYS A 67 -1.39 2.67 24.05
C LYS A 67 -2.32 1.87 23.12
N ALA A 68 -3.44 1.35 23.63
CA ALA A 68 -4.38 0.52 22.86
C ALA A 68 -5.08 1.26 21.69
N GLY A 69 -5.08 2.61 21.68
CA GLY A 69 -5.68 3.44 20.63
C GLY A 69 -4.72 3.97 19.57
N HIS A 70 -3.41 3.91 19.80
CA HIS A 70 -2.40 4.40 18.86
C HIS A 70 -1.73 3.18 18.20
N GLY A 71 -1.97 2.98 16.92
CA GLY A 71 -1.50 1.81 16.17
C GLY A 71 0.03 1.74 16.08
N TYR A 72 0.68 1.22 17.12
CA TYR A 72 2.07 0.80 17.06
C TYR A 72 2.15 -0.47 16.21
N ALA A 73 2.72 -0.36 15.01
CA ALA A 73 3.37 -1.52 14.42
C ALA A 73 4.82 -1.56 14.95
N PRO A 74 5.48 -2.73 15.02
CA PRO A 74 6.81 -2.88 15.63
C PRO A 74 7.88 -1.91 15.10
N GLN A 75 7.67 -1.42 13.88
CA GLN A 75 8.59 -0.56 13.15
C GLN A 75 8.25 0.94 13.22
N VAL A 76 7.07 1.35 13.67
CA VAL A 76 6.60 2.74 13.46
C VAL A 76 6.06 3.41 14.72
N LEU A 77 6.43 4.68 14.89
CA LEU A 77 5.70 5.63 15.73
C LEU A 77 4.76 6.42 14.81
N LEU A 78 3.45 6.30 15.02
CA LEU A 78 2.48 7.17 14.36
C LEU A 78 2.51 8.55 15.01
N LEU A 79 2.48 9.59 14.18
CA LEU A 79 2.42 10.98 14.60
C LEU A 79 0.98 11.50 14.37
N ASP A 80 0.57 12.48 15.15
CA ASP A 80 -0.79 13.01 15.09
C ASP A 80 -1.03 13.73 13.77
N SER A 81 -1.87 13.16 12.90
CA SER A 81 -2.19 13.77 11.62
C SER A 81 -3.30 14.83 11.78
N PRO A 82 -3.07 16.08 11.34
CA PRO A 82 -4.08 17.15 11.43
C PRO A 82 -5.19 16.99 10.37
N ASP A 83 -4.98 16.13 9.37
CA ASP A 83 -5.88 15.99 8.22
C ASP A 83 -5.98 14.49 7.82
N PRO A 84 -7.20 13.95 7.65
CA PRO A 84 -7.41 12.55 7.27
C PRO A 84 -6.84 12.18 5.89
N ARG A 85 -6.50 13.15 5.04
CA ARG A 85 -5.78 12.96 3.77
C ARG A 85 -4.40 12.34 3.97
N PHE A 86 -3.82 12.46 5.16
CA PHE A 86 -2.45 12.04 5.43
C PHE A 86 -2.35 11.06 6.59
N VAL A 87 -1.33 10.20 6.54
CA VAL A 87 -0.80 9.50 7.71
C VAL A 87 0.64 9.94 7.90
N LEU A 88 0.97 10.32 9.12
CA LEU A 88 2.31 10.75 9.50
C LEU A 88 2.94 9.66 10.36
N ARG A 89 4.20 9.32 10.07
CA ARG A 89 4.93 8.33 10.86
C ARG A 89 6.43 8.57 10.88
N ALA A 90 7.06 8.15 11.97
CA ALA A 90 8.49 7.88 12.01
C ALA A 90 8.70 6.36 11.95
N ALA A 91 9.46 5.90 10.96
CA ALA A 91 9.82 4.49 10.82
C ALA A 91 11.23 4.25 11.37
N PHE A 92 11.36 3.23 12.21
CA PHE A 92 12.58 2.81 12.87
C PHE A 92 13.27 1.70 12.08
N TRP A 93 14.57 1.87 11.85
CA TRP A 93 15.38 0.96 11.05
C TRP A 93 16.53 0.45 11.92
N PRO A 94 16.30 -0.61 12.72
CA PRO A 94 17.38 -1.21 13.50
C PRO A 94 18.38 -1.90 12.57
N ALA A 95 19.66 -1.79 12.92
CA ALA A 95 20.74 -2.53 12.27
C ALA A 95 20.67 -4.02 12.60
N ALA A 96 21.34 -4.85 11.80
CA ALA A 96 21.38 -6.30 12.00
C ALA A 96 21.87 -6.70 13.41
N GLY A 97 22.77 -5.90 13.99
CA GLY A 97 23.33 -6.10 15.33
C GLY A 97 22.53 -5.48 16.47
N ASP A 98 21.39 -4.85 16.23
CA ASP A 98 20.60 -4.23 17.29
C ASP A 98 19.77 -5.28 18.05
N ALA A 99 19.53 -5.03 19.35
CA ALA A 99 18.77 -5.95 20.20
C ALA A 99 17.37 -6.24 19.66
N ALA A 100 16.70 -5.22 19.11
CA ALA A 100 15.38 -5.36 18.50
C ALA A 100 15.40 -6.30 17.27
N MET A 101 16.43 -6.21 16.43
CA MET A 101 16.59 -7.10 15.28
C MET A 101 16.83 -8.54 15.75
N ARG A 102 17.73 -8.76 16.72
CA ARG A 102 18.00 -10.09 17.27
C ARG A 102 16.77 -10.74 17.91
N ALA A 103 15.92 -9.95 18.57
CA ALA A 103 14.76 -10.45 19.28
C ALA A 103 13.59 -10.77 18.34
N SER A 104 13.33 -9.91 17.35
CA SER A 104 12.11 -9.97 16.53
C SER A 104 12.35 -10.49 15.10
N GLY A 105 13.61 -10.60 14.67
CA GLY A 105 13.97 -10.91 13.29
C GLY A 105 13.71 -9.77 12.30
N GLY A 106 14.18 -9.95 11.07
CA GLY A 106 14.09 -8.92 10.03
C GLY A 106 12.66 -8.69 9.52
N ASP A 107 11.83 -9.72 9.55
CA ASP A 107 10.45 -9.67 9.08
C ASP A 107 9.59 -8.67 9.87
N ALA A 108 9.87 -8.49 11.17
CA ALA A 108 9.19 -7.51 12.02
C ALA A 108 9.42 -6.06 11.57
N PHE A 109 10.47 -5.83 10.78
CA PHE A 109 10.86 -4.54 10.19
C PHE A 109 10.77 -4.57 8.64
N VAL A 110 10.09 -5.59 8.10
CA VAL A 110 9.82 -5.72 6.65
C VAL A 110 11.10 -5.83 5.80
N TYR A 111 12.23 -6.21 6.41
CA TYR A 111 13.49 -6.38 5.69
C TYR A 111 13.43 -7.58 4.75
N GLY A 112 14.02 -7.44 3.56
CA GLY A 112 14.06 -8.51 2.56
C GLY A 112 12.73 -8.76 1.84
N LEU A 113 11.61 -8.21 2.32
CA LEU A 113 10.32 -8.33 1.65
C LEU A 113 10.26 -7.42 0.42
N THR A 114 10.14 -8.01 -0.75
CA THR A 114 9.97 -7.24 -2.00
C THR A 114 8.50 -6.92 -2.23
N HIS A 115 8.15 -5.64 -2.28
CA HIS A 115 6.75 -5.21 -2.34
C HIS A 115 6.51 -3.82 -2.93
N ASN A 116 5.26 -3.56 -3.32
CA ASN A 116 4.77 -2.21 -3.63
C ASN A 116 3.79 -1.71 -2.55
N HIS A 117 3.33 -0.47 -2.71
CA HIS A 117 2.36 0.19 -1.84
C HIS A 117 1.13 0.60 -2.63
N ASN A 118 -0.05 0.62 -2.01
CA ASN A 118 -1.29 1.08 -2.63
C ASN A 118 -1.56 2.58 -2.38
N PHE A 119 -0.57 3.26 -1.81
CA PHE A 119 -0.53 4.69 -1.55
C PHE A 119 0.84 5.24 -1.96
N ALA A 120 0.86 6.52 -2.33
CA ALA A 120 2.11 7.25 -2.48
C ALA A 120 2.60 7.73 -1.11
N PHE A 121 3.90 7.87 -0.95
CA PHE A 121 4.45 8.48 0.26
C PHE A 121 5.75 9.23 0.00
N LEU A 122 5.89 10.36 0.69
CA LEU A 122 7.17 11.04 0.84
C LEU A 122 7.91 10.41 2.01
N THR A 123 9.20 10.17 1.84
CA THR A 123 10.09 9.69 2.90
C THR A 123 11.33 10.56 2.97
N HIS A 124 11.72 10.91 4.19
CA HIS A 124 12.87 11.75 4.50
C HIS A 124 13.78 11.05 5.51
N GLY A 125 15.07 10.92 5.20
CA GLY A 125 16.05 10.36 6.13
C GLY A 125 16.30 11.31 7.30
N TYR A 126 16.06 10.86 8.54
CA TYR A 126 16.10 11.72 9.72
C TYR A 126 17.28 11.42 10.66
N ILE A 127 17.40 10.20 11.16
CA ILE A 127 18.50 9.79 12.06
C ILE A 127 19.30 8.69 11.39
N GLY A 128 20.61 8.67 11.65
CA GLY A 128 21.50 7.58 11.29
C GLY A 128 21.98 7.62 9.82
N PRO A 129 22.76 6.62 9.41
CA PRO A 129 23.30 6.54 8.05
C PRO A 129 22.23 6.29 6.97
N GLY A 130 21.01 5.87 7.36
CA GLY A 130 19.98 5.47 6.41
C GLY A 130 20.11 4.00 5.99
N TYR A 131 19.14 3.54 5.21
CA TYR A 131 19.06 2.16 4.72
C TYR A 131 19.09 2.10 3.19
N ASP A 132 19.57 0.98 2.66
CA ASP A 132 19.58 0.71 1.23
C ASP A 132 18.29 -0.01 0.82
N SER A 133 17.84 0.27 -0.40
CA SER A 133 16.72 -0.43 -1.04
C SER A 133 17.04 -0.74 -2.49
N ASP A 134 16.76 -1.97 -2.90
CA ASP A 134 16.64 -2.32 -4.31
C ASP A 134 15.26 -1.89 -4.81
N TYR A 135 15.19 -1.33 -6.03
CA TYR A 135 13.94 -0.86 -6.63
C TYR A 135 13.67 -1.51 -7.99
N TRP A 136 12.40 -1.73 -8.27
CA TRP A 136 11.88 -2.13 -9.58
C TRP A 136 10.68 -1.27 -9.96
N ALA A 137 10.47 -1.08 -11.25
CA ALA A 137 9.23 -0.54 -11.79
C ALA A 137 8.27 -1.68 -12.13
N PHE A 138 7.03 -1.57 -11.64
CA PHE A 138 5.90 -2.44 -11.97
C PHE A 138 4.86 -1.64 -12.75
N ASP A 139 4.28 -2.26 -13.79
CA ASP A 139 3.19 -1.68 -14.56
C ASP A 139 1.84 -2.21 -14.03
N PRO A 140 1.04 -1.38 -13.33
CA PRO A 140 -0.26 -1.81 -12.82
C PRO A 140 -1.27 -2.14 -13.93
N ASP A 141 -1.05 -1.68 -15.16
CA ASP A 141 -1.94 -1.90 -16.31
C ASP A 141 -1.55 -3.15 -17.13
N SER A 142 -0.47 -3.85 -16.76
CA SER A 142 -0.01 -5.09 -17.39
C SER A 142 -1.01 -6.26 -17.31
N GLY A 143 -2.02 -6.16 -16.44
CA GLY A 143 -3.00 -7.21 -16.17
C GLY A 143 -2.56 -8.24 -15.13
N ALA A 144 -1.34 -8.14 -14.60
CA ALA A 144 -0.85 -8.95 -13.49
C ALA A 144 -1.55 -8.57 -12.18
N SER A 145 -2.23 -9.52 -11.54
CA SER A 145 -3.06 -9.25 -10.35
C SER A 145 -3.18 -10.43 -9.38
N ARG A 146 -2.50 -11.56 -9.66
CA ARG A 146 -2.60 -12.78 -8.86
C ARG A 146 -1.24 -13.39 -8.57
N PRO A 147 -1.12 -14.15 -7.46
CA PRO A 147 0.05 -15.00 -7.26
C PRO A 147 0.30 -15.90 -8.47
N GLY A 148 1.54 -15.90 -8.96
CA GLY A 148 1.97 -16.63 -10.15
C GLY A 148 1.89 -15.85 -11.46
N ASP A 149 1.17 -14.72 -11.52
CA ASP A 149 1.20 -13.86 -12.71
C ASP A 149 2.61 -13.30 -12.92
N ALA A 150 3.05 -13.25 -14.18
CA ALA A 150 4.31 -12.60 -14.57
C ALA A 150 4.23 -11.10 -14.24
N ALA A 151 5.15 -10.62 -13.41
CA ALA A 151 5.14 -9.25 -12.91
C ALA A 151 5.80 -8.24 -13.87
N GLN A 152 6.67 -8.72 -14.77
CA GLN A 152 7.39 -7.89 -15.74
C GLN A 152 8.19 -6.75 -15.07
N LEU A 153 8.83 -7.07 -13.93
CA LEU A 153 9.57 -6.11 -13.13
C LEU A 153 10.81 -5.62 -13.88
N ARG A 154 10.98 -4.30 -13.93
CA ARG A 154 12.18 -3.68 -14.48
C ARG A 154 13.05 -3.15 -13.36
N PHE A 155 14.23 -3.73 -13.16
CA PHE A 155 15.16 -3.25 -12.13
C PHE A 155 15.55 -1.80 -12.39
N ALA A 156 15.37 -0.97 -11.37
CA ALA A 156 15.56 0.48 -11.43
C ALA A 156 16.81 0.94 -10.67
N GLY A 157 17.52 0.03 -10.00
CA GLY A 157 18.74 0.35 -9.25
C GLY A 157 18.59 0.20 -7.74
N ARG A 158 19.70 0.45 -7.05
CA ARG A 158 19.79 0.49 -5.59
C ARG A 158 19.98 1.93 -5.13
N TYR A 159 19.21 2.35 -4.14
CA TYR A 159 19.28 3.68 -3.56
C TYR A 159 19.32 3.63 -2.04
N ARG A 160 20.08 4.57 -1.45
CA ARG A 160 20.15 4.78 -0.01
C ARG A 160 19.29 5.95 0.39
N LEU A 161 18.39 5.78 1.36
CA LEU A 161 17.72 6.90 2.01
C LEU A 161 18.62 7.44 3.13
N SER A 162 19.65 8.21 2.76
CA SER A 162 20.56 8.84 3.70
C SER A 162 19.88 9.99 4.47
N SER A 163 20.43 10.36 5.63
CA SER A 163 19.98 11.54 6.37
C SER A 163 19.93 12.78 5.47
N GLY A 164 18.83 13.54 5.53
CA GLY A 164 18.57 14.71 4.71
C GLY A 164 18.04 14.42 3.30
N THR A 165 18.09 13.17 2.83
CA THR A 165 17.55 12.80 1.51
C THR A 165 16.03 12.69 1.59
N THR A 166 15.34 13.31 0.62
CA THR A 166 13.89 13.18 0.46
C THR A 166 13.57 12.49 -0.86
N MET A 167 12.63 11.55 -0.84
CA MET A 167 12.13 10.90 -2.04
C MET A 167 10.63 10.68 -1.98
N LEU A 168 9.99 10.68 -3.15
CA LEU A 168 8.63 10.23 -3.36
C LEU A 168 8.65 8.78 -3.85
N VAL A 169 7.89 7.92 -3.17
CA VAL A 169 7.58 6.56 -3.63
C VAL A 169 6.18 6.56 -4.21
N HIS A 170 6.05 6.14 -5.47
CA HIS A 170 4.80 6.16 -6.21
C HIS A 170 3.90 4.97 -5.82
N ALA A 171 2.60 5.24 -5.69
CA ALA A 171 1.62 4.18 -5.47
C ALA A 171 1.64 3.19 -6.64
N HIS A 172 1.57 1.90 -6.32
CA HIS A 172 1.49 0.74 -7.21
C HIS A 172 2.71 0.47 -8.09
N ARG A 173 3.41 1.52 -8.53
CA ARG A 173 4.47 1.47 -9.55
C ARG A 173 5.84 1.14 -8.97
N ASP A 174 6.14 1.64 -7.78
CA ASP A 174 7.44 1.43 -7.15
C ASP A 174 7.41 0.16 -6.29
N VAL A 175 8.15 -0.84 -6.74
CA VAL A 175 8.44 -2.06 -5.97
C VAL A 175 9.80 -1.87 -5.31
N HIS A 176 9.91 -2.19 -4.02
CA HIS A 176 11.17 -2.12 -3.31
C HIS A 176 11.42 -3.28 -2.37
N ARG A 177 12.70 -3.52 -2.10
CA ARG A 177 13.19 -4.44 -1.08
C ARG A 177 14.21 -3.71 -0.22
N GLN A 178 13.91 -3.58 1.07
CA GLN A 178 14.73 -2.86 2.04
C GLN A 178 15.72 -3.80 2.74
N MET A 179 16.92 -3.29 3.02
CA MET A 179 17.93 -3.98 3.80
C MET A 179 18.18 -3.25 5.13
N PRO A 180 18.61 -3.97 6.19
CA PRO A 180 19.00 -3.33 7.44
C PRO A 180 20.14 -2.32 7.22
N PRO A 181 20.10 -1.15 7.88
CA PRO A 181 21.18 -0.18 7.84
C PRO A 181 22.40 -0.65 8.65
N GLU A 182 23.52 0.04 8.48
CA GLU A 182 24.75 -0.20 9.27
C GLU A 182 24.58 0.13 10.76
N ARG A 183 23.74 1.13 11.07
CA ARG A 183 23.38 1.57 12.43
C ARG A 183 21.92 1.98 12.46
N PHE A 184 21.32 1.94 13.67
CA PHE A 184 19.96 2.41 13.90
C PHE A 184 19.70 3.74 13.17
N SER A 185 18.67 3.74 12.34
CA SER A 185 18.27 4.89 11.54
C SER A 185 16.77 5.15 11.68
N VAL A 186 16.35 6.37 11.38
CA VAL A 186 14.95 6.77 11.40
C VAL A 186 14.61 7.55 10.13
N SER A 187 13.44 7.29 9.57
CA SER A 187 12.88 8.11 8.48
C SER A 187 11.52 8.68 8.86
N LEU A 188 11.23 9.90 8.41
CA LEU A 188 9.92 10.53 8.53
C LEU A 188 9.13 10.32 7.26
N ASN A 189 7.82 10.07 7.36
CA ASN A 189 6.97 9.88 6.19
C ASN A 189 5.69 10.70 6.25
N ILE A 190 5.28 11.18 5.07
CA ILE A 190 3.91 11.62 4.77
C ILE A 190 3.34 10.60 3.81
N LEU A 191 2.31 9.84 4.23
CA LEU A 191 1.61 8.89 3.37
C LEU A 191 0.31 9.52 2.90
N ALA A 192 0.04 9.44 1.61
CA ALA A 192 -1.25 9.80 1.06
C ALA A 192 -2.31 8.76 1.50
N ARG A 193 -3.49 9.22 1.93
CA ARG A 193 -4.63 8.37 2.26
C ARG A 193 -5.84 8.77 1.41
N PRO A 194 -5.84 8.49 0.10
CA PRO A 194 -7.01 8.74 -0.72
C PRO A 194 -8.18 7.83 -0.30
N GLY A 195 -9.40 8.32 -0.52
CA GLY A 195 -10.61 7.53 -0.33
C GLY A 195 -10.54 6.21 -1.10
N GLY A 196 -10.81 5.11 -0.41
CA GLY A 196 -10.83 3.78 -1.02
C GLY A 196 -9.48 3.07 -1.16
N THR A 197 -8.37 3.67 -0.69
CA THR A 197 -7.07 2.99 -0.52
C THR A 197 -7.17 1.62 0.15
N PRO A 198 -7.98 1.42 1.21
CA PRO A 198 -8.13 0.10 1.80
C PRO A 198 -8.49 -0.95 0.73
N TRP A 199 -9.32 -0.61 -0.25
CA TRP A 199 -9.80 -1.55 -1.26
C TRP A 199 -8.85 -1.78 -2.43
N GLN A 200 -7.63 -1.27 -2.39
CA GLN A 200 -6.64 -1.50 -3.44
C GLN A 200 -5.55 -2.47 -2.96
N PRO A 201 -5.08 -3.39 -3.81
CA PRO A 201 -4.09 -4.39 -3.41
C PRO A 201 -2.70 -3.77 -3.22
N GLN A 202 -1.95 -4.38 -2.31
CA GLN A 202 -0.49 -4.31 -2.25
C GLN A 202 0.03 -5.71 -2.51
N TYR A 203 1.07 -5.83 -3.31
CA TYR A 203 1.61 -7.11 -3.74
C TYR A 203 3.00 -7.36 -3.17
N ARG A 204 3.25 -8.64 -2.93
CA ARG A 204 4.58 -9.22 -2.74
C ARG A 204 5.07 -9.75 -4.07
N PHE A 205 6.37 -9.65 -4.30
CA PHE A 205 7.00 -10.07 -5.54
C PHE A 205 8.19 -10.99 -5.28
N ASP A 206 8.50 -11.82 -6.25
CA ASP A 206 9.79 -12.52 -6.36
C ASP A 206 10.50 -12.01 -7.62
N PRO A 207 11.48 -11.08 -7.49
CA PRO A 207 12.22 -10.56 -8.64
C PRO A 207 13.06 -11.60 -9.39
N ALA A 208 13.47 -12.69 -8.74
CA ALA A 208 14.27 -13.73 -9.39
C ALA A 208 13.41 -14.58 -10.32
N ARG A 209 12.15 -14.79 -9.95
CA ARG A 209 11.15 -15.52 -10.76
C ARG A 209 10.27 -14.60 -11.61
N ASP A 210 10.38 -13.29 -11.42
CA ASP A 210 9.56 -12.23 -12.02
C ASP A 210 8.04 -12.49 -11.89
N ILE A 211 7.59 -12.78 -10.67
CA ILE A 211 6.17 -13.06 -10.39
C ILE A 211 5.64 -12.27 -9.19
N ILE A 212 4.32 -12.04 -9.20
CA ILE A 212 3.59 -11.74 -7.97
C ILE A 212 3.55 -13.01 -7.11
N THR A 213 3.90 -12.92 -5.84
CA THR A 213 3.87 -14.05 -4.90
C THR A 213 2.66 -14.03 -3.97
N GLY A 214 2.04 -12.88 -3.79
CA GLY A 214 0.96 -12.71 -2.82
C GLY A 214 0.51 -11.27 -2.69
N GLU A 215 -0.51 -11.07 -1.86
CA GLU A 215 -0.90 -9.74 -1.38
C GLU A 215 -0.37 -9.51 0.04
N ILE A 216 -0.18 -8.24 0.44
CA ILE A 216 0.41 -7.86 1.75
C ILE A 216 -0.60 -7.72 2.87
N ALA A 217 -1.89 -7.62 2.55
CA ALA A 217 -2.95 -7.75 3.52
C ALA A 217 -4.26 -8.12 2.81
N THR A 218 -4.84 -9.26 3.16
CA THR A 218 -6.27 -9.47 2.96
C THR A 218 -6.99 -8.56 3.93
N LEU A 219 -7.56 -7.48 3.42
CA LEU A 219 -8.34 -6.53 4.20
C LEU A 219 -9.27 -7.23 5.19
N PRO A 220 -9.45 -6.69 6.42
CA PRO A 220 -10.54 -7.08 7.30
C PRO A 220 -11.85 -7.19 6.51
N SER A 221 -12.07 -6.29 5.56
CA SER A 221 -13.28 -6.27 4.76
C SER A 221 -13.57 -7.53 3.93
N HIS A 222 -12.56 -8.26 3.44
CA HIS A 222 -12.79 -9.57 2.79
C HIS A 222 -13.31 -10.59 3.81
N ALA A 223 -12.71 -10.63 5.00
CA ALA A 223 -13.15 -11.49 6.08
C ALA A 223 -14.51 -11.04 6.66
N LEU A 224 -14.76 -9.74 6.76
CA LEU A 224 -16.00 -9.16 7.28
C LEU A 224 -17.17 -9.40 6.33
N ILE A 225 -17.00 -9.23 5.01
CA ILE A 225 -18.08 -9.53 4.06
C ILE A 225 -18.37 -11.04 4.02
N ALA A 226 -17.33 -11.88 4.10
CA ALA A 226 -17.50 -13.32 4.23
C ALA A 226 -18.25 -13.68 5.52
N LEU A 227 -17.85 -13.13 6.67
CA LEU A 227 -18.51 -13.32 7.96
C LEU A 227 -19.97 -12.87 7.89
N ALA A 228 -20.24 -11.66 7.39
CA ALA A 228 -21.59 -11.12 7.27
C ALA A 228 -22.48 -12.03 6.41
N ALA A 229 -21.99 -12.46 5.24
CA ALA A 229 -22.72 -13.35 4.34
C ALA A 229 -23.06 -14.71 4.99
N HIS A 230 -22.17 -15.25 5.83
CA HIS A 230 -22.42 -16.51 6.53
C HIS A 230 -23.37 -16.34 7.71
N CYS A 231 -23.29 -15.23 8.44
CA CYS A 231 -23.92 -15.09 9.75
C CYS A 231 -25.31 -14.46 9.74
N SER A 232 -25.71 -13.71 8.70
CA SER A 232 -27.02 -13.04 8.72
C SER A 232 -27.64 -12.83 7.33
N PRO A 233 -28.99 -12.81 7.23
CA PRO A 233 -29.68 -12.43 5.99
C PRO A 233 -29.25 -11.06 5.46
N ALA A 234 -29.18 -10.04 6.33
CA ALA A 234 -28.73 -8.70 5.96
C ALA A 234 -27.30 -8.70 5.38
N GLY A 235 -26.42 -9.56 5.90
CA GLY A 235 -25.07 -9.72 5.36
C GLY A 235 -25.04 -10.42 3.99
N ARG A 236 -25.98 -11.32 3.70
CA ARG A 236 -26.15 -11.93 2.37
C ARG A 236 -26.61 -10.90 1.36
N ASP A 237 -27.58 -10.07 1.73
CA ASP A 237 -28.09 -8.99 0.89
C ASP A 237 -26.98 -7.97 0.58
N LEU A 238 -26.19 -7.61 1.60
CA LEU A 238 -25.03 -6.75 1.44
C LEU A 238 -23.99 -7.36 0.50
N ALA A 239 -23.65 -8.64 0.66
CA ALA A 239 -22.71 -9.33 -0.22
C ALA A 239 -23.21 -9.38 -1.66
N ALA A 240 -24.49 -9.70 -1.89
CA ALA A 240 -25.08 -9.73 -3.22
C ALA A 240 -25.05 -8.34 -3.89
N SER A 241 -25.45 -7.30 -3.15
CA SER A 241 -25.38 -5.91 -3.62
C SER A 241 -23.95 -5.49 -3.93
N PHE A 242 -23.01 -5.79 -3.03
CA PHE A 242 -21.61 -5.42 -3.22
C PHE A 242 -20.98 -6.18 -4.38
N ALA A 243 -21.37 -7.43 -4.65
CA ALA A 243 -20.84 -8.20 -5.76
C ALA A 243 -21.28 -7.63 -7.12
N GLN A 244 -22.47 -7.01 -7.19
CA GLN A 244 -23.02 -6.42 -8.40
C GLN A 244 -22.48 -5.00 -8.64
N ASP A 245 -22.65 -4.10 -7.66
CA ASP A 245 -22.62 -2.65 -7.93
C ASP A 245 -21.52 -1.89 -7.20
N HIS A 246 -20.72 -2.55 -6.37
CA HIS A 246 -19.70 -1.83 -5.60
C HIS A 246 -18.66 -1.17 -6.52
N ARG A 247 -18.42 0.13 -6.34
CA ARG A 247 -17.52 0.93 -7.20
C ARG A 247 -16.10 0.37 -7.30
N CYS A 248 -15.63 -0.32 -6.26
CA CYS A 248 -14.35 -1.02 -6.26
C CYS A 248 -14.48 -2.45 -6.81
N PRO A 249 -13.85 -2.80 -7.95
CA PRO A 249 -13.87 -4.15 -8.52
C PRO A 249 -13.33 -5.23 -7.59
N ARG A 250 -12.37 -4.89 -6.72
CA ARG A 250 -11.85 -5.83 -5.72
C ARG A 250 -12.90 -6.19 -4.67
N MET A 251 -13.72 -5.22 -4.26
CA MET A 251 -14.83 -5.51 -3.35
C MET A 251 -15.92 -6.31 -4.03
N ARG A 252 -16.21 -6.04 -5.31
CA ARG A 252 -17.08 -6.92 -6.11
C ARG A 252 -16.56 -8.36 -6.14
N LYS A 253 -15.25 -8.55 -6.37
CA LYS A 253 -14.59 -9.87 -6.34
C LYS A 253 -14.69 -10.55 -4.96
N ALA A 254 -14.45 -9.80 -3.89
CA ALA A 254 -14.52 -10.30 -2.51
C ALA A 254 -15.95 -10.73 -2.14
N ALA A 255 -16.91 -9.87 -2.45
CA ALA A 255 -18.32 -10.11 -2.21
C ALA A 255 -18.84 -11.29 -3.04
N LEU A 256 -18.45 -11.39 -4.32
CA LEU A 256 -18.77 -12.55 -5.16
C LEU A 256 -18.22 -13.85 -4.56
N SER A 257 -16.97 -13.84 -4.08
CA SER A 257 -16.39 -15.00 -3.39
C SER A 257 -17.17 -15.36 -2.13
N ALA A 258 -17.61 -14.37 -1.36
CA ALA A 258 -18.46 -14.57 -0.19
C ALA A 258 -19.84 -15.13 -0.56
N CYS A 259 -20.47 -14.64 -1.64
CA CYS A 259 -21.72 -15.17 -2.17
C CYS A 259 -21.60 -16.65 -2.54
N CYS A 260 -20.52 -17.03 -3.25
CA CYS A 260 -20.26 -18.41 -3.62
C CYS A 260 -20.00 -19.30 -2.39
N ALA A 261 -19.16 -18.84 -1.45
CA ALA A 261 -18.83 -19.58 -0.24
C ALA A 261 -20.07 -19.82 0.65
N ALA A 262 -20.92 -18.78 0.80
CA ALA A 262 -22.18 -18.87 1.53
C ALA A 262 -23.32 -19.55 0.74
N ARG A 263 -23.05 -20.00 -0.49
CA ARG A 263 -24.00 -20.67 -1.40
C ARG A 263 -25.30 -19.87 -1.60
N LEU A 264 -25.16 -18.58 -1.85
CA LEU A 264 -26.33 -17.74 -2.11
C LEU A 264 -27.00 -18.12 -3.44
N PRO A 265 -28.35 -18.11 -3.52
CA PRO A 265 -29.08 -18.52 -4.72
C PRO A 265 -28.63 -17.78 -5.99
N ASP A 266 -28.33 -16.49 -5.86
CA ASP A 266 -27.96 -15.62 -6.97
C ASP A 266 -26.47 -15.66 -7.34
N ALA A 267 -25.63 -16.40 -6.61
CA ALA A 267 -24.17 -16.35 -6.78
C ALA A 267 -23.72 -16.69 -8.21
N VAL A 268 -24.37 -17.66 -8.86
CA VAL A 268 -24.07 -18.05 -10.25
C VAL A 268 -24.43 -16.92 -11.21
N ARG A 269 -25.64 -16.37 -11.10
CA ARG A 269 -26.10 -15.24 -11.94
C ARG A 269 -25.18 -14.02 -11.81
N ILE A 270 -24.75 -13.72 -10.58
CA ILE A 270 -23.81 -12.61 -10.32
C ILE A 270 -22.44 -12.91 -10.96
N ALA A 271 -21.94 -14.15 -10.85
CA ALA A 271 -20.70 -14.55 -11.51
C ALA A 271 -20.80 -14.44 -13.04
N GLU A 272 -21.92 -14.84 -13.64
CA GLU A 272 -22.13 -14.71 -15.09
C GLU A 272 -22.08 -13.26 -15.56
N GLY A 273 -22.73 -12.35 -14.83
CA GLY A 273 -22.65 -10.92 -15.11
C GLY A 273 -21.22 -10.38 -14.97
N ALA A 274 -20.51 -10.80 -13.91
CA ALA A 274 -19.14 -10.38 -13.66
C ALA A 274 -18.11 -10.96 -14.65
N ALA A 275 -18.40 -12.09 -15.33
CA ALA A 275 -17.47 -12.75 -16.25
C ALA A 275 -17.08 -11.90 -17.48
N SER A 276 -17.92 -10.91 -17.81
CA SER A 276 -17.74 -9.95 -18.90
C SER A 276 -17.41 -8.53 -18.40
N ASP A 277 -17.08 -8.37 -17.12
CA ASP A 277 -16.75 -7.06 -16.54
C ASP A 277 -15.47 -6.49 -17.15
N GLY A 278 -15.43 -5.17 -17.33
CA GLY A 278 -14.24 -4.46 -17.84
C GLY A 278 -13.02 -4.59 -16.91
N ALA A 279 -13.23 -4.86 -15.61
CA ALA A 279 -12.14 -5.15 -14.70
C ALA A 279 -11.65 -6.61 -14.89
N THR A 280 -10.56 -6.77 -15.65
CA THR A 280 -9.96 -8.06 -16.02
C THR A 280 -9.81 -9.03 -14.84
N ALA A 281 -9.37 -8.56 -13.68
CA ALA A 281 -9.18 -9.40 -12.50
C ALA A 281 -10.50 -9.97 -11.93
N LEU A 282 -11.59 -9.19 -11.97
CA LEU A 282 -12.93 -9.61 -11.57
C LEU A 282 -13.52 -10.58 -12.59
N ALA A 283 -13.45 -10.25 -13.88
CA ALA A 283 -13.92 -11.10 -14.96
C ALA A 283 -13.23 -12.46 -14.99
N ARG A 284 -11.90 -12.48 -14.87
CA ARG A 284 -11.11 -13.71 -14.73
C ARG A 284 -11.50 -14.51 -13.48
N HIS A 285 -11.87 -13.84 -12.38
CA HIS A 285 -12.27 -14.51 -11.14
C HIS A 285 -13.62 -15.17 -11.27
N ALA A 286 -14.59 -14.45 -11.83
CA ALA A 286 -15.91 -14.95 -12.09
C ALA A 286 -15.89 -16.15 -13.07
N ARG A 287 -15.10 -16.07 -14.14
CA ARG A 287 -14.89 -17.20 -15.07
C ARG A 287 -14.31 -18.44 -14.38
N ALA A 288 -13.31 -18.26 -13.53
CA ALA A 288 -12.74 -19.36 -12.75
C ALA A 288 -13.77 -20.01 -11.80
N LEU A 289 -14.61 -19.21 -11.14
CA LEU A 289 -15.70 -19.71 -10.30
C LEU A 289 -16.76 -20.48 -11.11
N LEU A 290 -16.99 -20.09 -12.36
CA LEU A 290 -17.88 -20.79 -13.30
C LEU A 290 -17.22 -22.00 -13.99
N GLY A 291 -15.94 -22.27 -13.76
CA GLY A 291 -15.19 -23.33 -14.43
C GLY A 291 -14.86 -23.04 -15.91
N ARG A 292 -14.91 -21.78 -16.36
CA ARG A 292 -14.59 -21.37 -17.74
C ARG A 292 -13.09 -21.04 -17.88
N SER A 293 -12.41 -21.65 -18.86
CA SER A 293 -10.98 -21.40 -19.14
C SER A 293 -10.77 -20.13 -20.00
N GLU A 294 -9.61 -19.49 -19.91
CA GLU A 294 -9.31 -18.23 -20.63
C GLU A 294 -9.29 -18.38 -22.17
N THR A 295 -9.19 -19.60 -22.68
CA THR A 295 -9.17 -19.93 -24.11
C THR A 295 -10.53 -19.81 -24.81
N ASP A 296 -11.61 -19.52 -24.09
CA ASP A 296 -12.98 -19.49 -24.64
C ASP A 296 -13.35 -18.16 -25.32
N GLN A 297 -12.37 -17.29 -25.57
CA GLN A 297 -12.56 -16.12 -26.45
C GLN A 297 -12.37 -16.53 -27.91
N SER A 298 -13.42 -17.08 -28.52
CA SER A 298 -13.52 -17.16 -29.98
C SER A 298 -13.62 -15.75 -30.56
N THR A 299 -12.61 -15.37 -31.33
CA THR A 299 -12.59 -14.21 -32.23
C THR A 299 -13.84 -14.23 -33.12
N PRO A 300 -14.49 -13.08 -33.42
CA PRO A 300 -15.53 -13.08 -34.44
C PRO A 300 -14.88 -13.42 -35.77
N VAL A 301 -15.26 -14.56 -36.35
CA VAL A 301 -14.95 -14.87 -37.74
C VAL A 301 -15.58 -13.77 -38.58
N GLN A 302 -14.76 -12.86 -39.10
CA GLN A 302 -15.17 -11.97 -40.16
C GLN A 302 -15.38 -12.83 -41.41
N ASP A 303 -16.64 -13.01 -41.75
CA ASP A 303 -17.10 -13.67 -42.96
C ASP A 303 -16.67 -12.82 -44.18
N ARG A 304 -15.53 -13.17 -44.79
CA ARG A 304 -15.17 -12.71 -46.13
C ARG A 304 -15.98 -13.53 -47.12
N ALA A 305 -17.19 -13.07 -47.41
CA ALA A 305 -17.94 -13.48 -48.59
C ALA A 305 -17.17 -13.01 -49.83
N ALA A 306 -16.64 -13.98 -50.57
CA ALA A 306 -16.26 -13.80 -51.96
C ALA A 306 -17.53 -13.70 -52.82
N ARG A 307 -17.68 -12.58 -53.52
CA ARG A 307 -18.26 -12.44 -54.87
C ARG A 307 -17.97 -11.04 -55.40
#